data_AF-A0A4Q3YP64-F1
#
_entry.id   AF-A0A4Q3YP64-F1
#
_cell.length_a   1.000
_cell.length_b   1.000
_cell.length_c   1.000
_cell.angle_alpha   90.00
_cell.angle_beta   90.00
_cell.angle_gamma   90.00
#
_symmetry.space_group_name_H-M   'P 1'
#
loop_
_entity.id
_entity.type
_entity.pdbx_description
1 polymer ?
#
loop_
_entity_poly.entity_id
_entity_poly.type
_entity_poly.pdbx_seq_one_letter_code
_entity_poly.pdbx_strand_id
1 'polypeptide(L)'
;MNNLINLAKHIPTPEATLTVAYTPIRLSMPGRQPLELRLTAPANGDKLPIVLLSHGYGPSNYIPSKDGYAPLVQFWAERGFVVIQPTHASSRVGGLP
;
A
#
# COMPACT_ATOMS: atom_id res chain seq x y z
N MET A 1 20.73 -20.67 5.83
CA MET A 1 20.00 -20.35 7.08
C MET A 1 19.78 -18.84 7.11
N ASN A 2 18.53 -18.37 7.08
CA ASN A 2 18.20 -16.98 6.73
C ASN A 2 18.39 -16.03 7.93
N ASN A 3 19.64 -15.70 8.23
CA ASN A 3 20.04 -14.84 9.37
C ASN A 3 19.42 -13.44 9.30
N LEU A 4 19.04 -12.97 8.11
CA LEU A 4 18.51 -11.62 7.89
C LEU A 4 17.17 -11.37 8.59
N ILE A 5 16.30 -12.38 8.68
CA ILE A 5 14.99 -12.24 9.35
C ILE A 5 15.18 -12.00 10.86
N ASN A 6 16.13 -12.70 11.48
CA ASN A 6 16.42 -12.50 12.90
C ASN A 6 17.11 -11.16 13.16
N LEU A 7 18.00 -10.72 12.27
CA LEU A 7 18.63 -9.40 12.37
C LEU A 7 17.60 -8.27 12.20
N ALA A 8 16.63 -8.42 11.28
CA ALA A 8 15.60 -7.43 11.04
C ALA A 8 14.73 -7.14 12.28
N LYS A 9 14.55 -8.10 13.18
CA LYS A 9 13.83 -7.91 14.46
C LYS A 9 14.47 -6.88 15.39
N HIS A 10 15.76 -6.61 15.20
CA HIS A 10 16.53 -5.67 16.01
C HIS A 10 16.59 -4.27 15.39
N ILE A 11 16.01 -4.07 14.20
CA ILE A 11 15.86 -2.74 13.61
C ILE A 11 14.81 -2.00 14.46
N PRO A 12 15.15 -0.87 15.07
CA PRO A 12 14.20 -0.12 15.88
C PRO A 12 13.05 0.38 15.00
N THR A 13 11.82 0.20 15.48
CA THR A 13 10.62 0.71 14.82
C THR A 13 9.78 1.47 15.83
N PRO A 14 9.12 2.58 15.44
CA PRO A 14 8.11 3.21 16.28
C PRO A 14 7.05 2.22 16.75
N GLU A 15 6.45 2.49 17.91
CA GLU A 15 5.28 1.76 18.40
C GLU A 15 4.13 1.86 17.39
N ALA A 16 3.36 0.79 17.26
CA ALA A 16 2.24 0.75 16.36
C ALA A 16 1.12 1.67 16.84
N THR A 17 0.54 2.44 15.93
CA THR A 17 -0.59 3.33 16.20
C THR A 17 -1.82 2.90 15.38
N LEU A 18 -3.00 3.37 15.79
CA LEU A 18 -4.24 3.13 15.05
C LEU A 18 -4.12 3.69 13.62
N THR A 19 -4.60 2.93 12.64
CA THR A 19 -4.65 3.34 11.22
C THR A 19 -6.08 3.35 10.69
N VAL A 20 -6.28 4.08 9.58
CA VAL A 20 -7.51 4.10 8.78
C VAL A 20 -7.15 3.75 7.33
N ALA A 21 -8.01 2.96 6.69
CA ALA A 21 -7.89 2.63 5.28
C ALA A 21 -9.13 3.10 4.49
N TYR A 22 -8.90 3.81 3.38
CA TYR A 22 -9.93 4.23 2.43
C TYR A 22 -9.73 3.49 1.11
N THR A 23 -10.75 2.72 0.68
CA THR A 23 -10.72 1.95 -0.56
C THR A 23 -12.14 1.55 -1.02
N PRO A 24 -12.45 1.58 -2.33
CA PRO A 24 -11.61 2.14 -3.39
C PRO A 24 -11.71 3.67 -3.41
N ILE A 25 -10.58 4.33 -3.60
CA ILE A 25 -10.55 5.73 -4.06
C ILE A 25 -10.47 5.66 -5.59
N ARG A 26 -11.34 6.39 -6.30
CA ARG A 26 -11.30 6.47 -7.77
C ARG A 26 -10.80 7.83 -8.20
N LEU A 27 -9.69 7.86 -8.94
CA LEU A 27 -9.12 9.07 -9.52
C LEU A 27 -9.47 9.12 -11.02
N SER A 28 -10.27 10.12 -11.41
CA SER A 28 -10.57 10.38 -12.81
C SER A 28 -9.31 10.79 -13.57
N MET A 29 -9.09 10.21 -14.74
CA MET A 29 -7.91 10.47 -15.58
C MET A 29 -8.37 10.84 -16.99
N PRO A 30 -8.11 12.07 -17.48
CA PRO A 30 -8.42 12.43 -18.86
C PRO A 30 -7.67 11.52 -19.84
N GLY A 31 -8.38 11.00 -20.85
CA GLY A 31 -7.77 10.19 -21.92
C GLY A 31 -7.38 8.76 -21.57
N ARG A 32 -7.73 8.24 -20.37
CA ARG A 32 -7.57 6.82 -20.02
C ARG A 32 -8.60 6.37 -18.97
N GLN A 33 -8.64 5.08 -18.65
CA GLN A 33 -9.52 4.55 -17.60
C GLN A 33 -9.18 5.17 -16.21
N PRO A 34 -10.17 5.37 -15.33
CA PRO A 34 -9.93 5.85 -13.96
C PRO A 34 -8.96 4.94 -13.20
N LEU A 35 -8.15 5.54 -12.33
CA LEU A 35 -7.21 4.81 -11.48
C LEU A 35 -7.89 4.48 -10.15
N GLU A 36 -7.92 3.21 -9.77
CA GLU A 36 -8.32 2.81 -8.43
C GLU A 36 -7.13 2.83 -7.47
N LEU A 37 -7.34 3.37 -6.28
CA LEU A 37 -6.34 3.48 -5.23
C LEU A 37 -6.89 2.96 -3.90
N ARG A 38 -5.97 2.60 -3.02
CA ARG A 38 -6.19 2.52 -1.58
C ARG A 38 -5.26 3.50 -0.88
N LEU A 39 -5.77 4.14 0.16
CA LEU A 39 -5.00 4.96 1.09
C LEU A 39 -5.04 4.26 2.45
N THR A 40 -3.89 4.04 3.07
CA THR A 40 -3.80 3.58 4.47
C THR A 40 -2.88 4.52 5.23
N ALA A 41 -3.35 5.07 6.35
CA ALA A 41 -2.64 6.14 7.07
C ALA A 41 -2.84 6.00 8.60
N PRO A 42 -1.96 6.59 9.43
CA PRO A 42 -2.26 6.85 10.83
C PRO A 42 -3.62 7.54 11.00
N ALA A 43 -4.38 7.14 12.01
CA ALA A 43 -5.67 7.73 12.33
C ALA A 43 -5.55 9.17 12.86
N ASN A 44 -4.37 9.56 13.34
CA ASN A 44 -4.08 10.87 13.92
C ASN A 44 -2.75 11.40 13.40
N GLY A 45 -2.56 12.73 13.52
CA GLY A 45 -1.34 13.43 13.10
C GLY A 45 -1.56 14.27 11.84
N ASP A 46 -0.65 15.20 11.60
CA ASP A 46 -0.64 16.08 10.44
C ASP A 46 0.74 16.07 9.75
N LYS A 47 0.79 16.50 8.48
CA LYS A 47 2.04 16.63 7.69
C LYS A 47 2.90 15.35 7.68
N LEU A 48 2.24 14.20 7.66
CA LEU A 48 2.87 12.88 7.70
C LEU A 48 3.60 12.57 6.38
N PRO A 49 4.73 11.83 6.43
CA PRO A 49 5.45 11.41 5.22
C PRO A 49 4.63 10.44 4.38
N ILE A 50 4.71 10.59 3.05
CA ILE A 50 3.93 9.80 2.09
C ILE A 50 4.82 8.77 1.39
N VAL A 51 4.33 7.53 1.30
CA VAL A 51 4.88 6.45 0.48
C VAL A 51 3.88 6.11 -0.63
N LEU A 52 4.33 6.16 -1.89
CA LEU A 52 3.58 5.63 -3.02
C LEU A 52 4.07 4.21 -3.33
N LEU A 53 3.27 3.20 -3.00
CA LEU A 53 3.62 1.79 -3.18
C LEU A 53 2.96 1.22 -4.43
N SER A 54 3.77 1.03 -5.48
CA SER A 54 3.33 0.31 -6.69
C SER A 54 3.48 -1.20 -6.51
N HIS A 55 2.45 -1.97 -6.90
CA HIS A 55 2.57 -3.41 -7.00
C HIS A 55 3.43 -3.83 -8.21
N GLY A 56 4.06 -5.00 -8.13
CA GLY A 56 4.71 -5.64 -9.27
C GLY A 56 3.72 -6.30 -10.23
N TYR A 57 4.21 -7.03 -11.22
CA TYR A 57 3.39 -7.90 -12.08
C TYR A 57 3.48 -9.36 -11.62
N GLY A 58 2.48 -10.18 -11.93
CA GLY A 58 2.52 -11.59 -11.61
C GLY A 58 1.25 -12.34 -11.98
N PRO A 59 1.26 -13.68 -11.84
CA PRO A 59 0.14 -14.52 -12.22
C PRO A 59 -1.00 -14.53 -11.18
N SER A 60 -0.79 -13.96 -10.00
CA SER A 60 -1.83 -13.89 -8.97
C SER A 60 -2.89 -12.86 -9.35
N ASN A 61 -4.16 -13.13 -9.04
CA ASN A 61 -5.23 -12.18 -9.36
C ASN A 61 -5.17 -10.94 -8.47
N TYR A 62 -5.05 -11.11 -7.15
CA TYR A 62 -5.20 -10.01 -6.19
C TYR A 62 -3.88 -9.43 -5.67
N ILE A 63 -2.74 -10.14 -5.80
CA ILE A 63 -1.44 -9.62 -5.34
C ILE A 63 -0.99 -8.40 -6.18
N PRO A 64 -1.08 -8.42 -7.52
CA PRO A 64 -0.79 -7.26 -8.36
C PRO A 64 -1.98 -6.28 -8.35
N SER A 65 -2.32 -5.72 -7.19
CA SER A 65 -3.39 -4.73 -7.05
C SER A 65 -3.13 -3.81 -5.85
N LYS A 66 -3.97 -2.80 -5.68
CA LYS A 66 -3.99 -1.96 -4.46
C LYS A 66 -4.14 -2.77 -3.15
N ASP A 67 -4.68 -4.00 -3.22
CA ASP A 67 -4.99 -4.80 -2.02
C ASP A 67 -3.91 -5.84 -1.66
N GLY A 68 -3.01 -6.19 -2.58
CA GLY A 68 -2.09 -7.32 -2.42
C GLY A 68 -1.06 -7.19 -1.28
N TYR A 69 -0.48 -6.00 -1.11
CA TYR A 69 0.55 -5.72 -0.10
C TYR A 69 -0.03 -5.11 1.18
N ALA A 70 -1.32 -5.31 1.46
CA ALA A 70 -2.00 -4.69 2.60
C ALA A 70 -1.29 -4.92 3.96
N PRO A 71 -0.72 -6.09 4.29
CA PRO A 71 0.02 -6.26 5.55
C PRO A 71 1.28 -5.39 5.66
N LEU A 72 2.03 -5.24 4.56
CA LEU A 72 3.22 -4.38 4.52
C LEU A 72 2.85 -2.91 4.66
N VAL A 73 1.78 -2.52 3.97
CA VAL A 73 1.24 -1.16 4.03
C VAL A 73 0.74 -0.83 5.43
N GLN A 74 -0.02 -1.75 6.04
CA GLN A 74 -0.50 -1.60 7.42
C GLN A 74 0.68 -1.40 8.38
N PHE A 75 1.75 -2.20 8.24
CA PHE A 75 2.94 -2.04 9.05
C PHE A 75 3.54 -0.63 8.94
N TRP A 76 3.75 -0.09 7.74
CA TRP A 76 4.28 1.27 7.59
C TRP A 76 3.32 2.34 8.10
N ALA A 77 2.01 2.18 7.87
CA ALA A 77 1.02 3.12 8.35
C ALA A 77 0.97 3.19 9.87
N GLU A 78 1.04 2.04 10.55
CA GLU A 78 1.12 1.98 12.01
C GLU A 78 2.36 2.72 12.57
N ARG A 79 3.43 2.87 11.77
CA ARG A 79 4.69 3.56 12.12
C ARG A 79 4.75 5.02 11.63
N GLY A 80 3.63 5.60 11.18
CA GLY A 80 3.56 7.03 10.88
C GLY A 80 3.62 7.41 9.40
N PHE A 81 3.61 6.45 8.46
CA PHE A 81 3.58 6.75 7.03
C PHE A 81 2.16 6.77 6.47
N VAL A 82 1.86 7.74 5.62
CA VAL A 82 0.69 7.68 4.74
C VAL A 82 1.07 6.85 3.52
N VAL A 83 0.39 5.73 3.28
CA VAL A 83 0.72 4.84 2.16
C VAL A 83 -0.40 4.85 1.13
N ILE A 84 -0.06 5.18 -0.12
CA ILE A 84 -0.96 5.20 -1.27
C ILE A 84 -0.63 4.01 -2.17
N GLN A 85 -1.63 3.21 -2.49
CA GLN A 85 -1.51 1.97 -3.26
C GLN A 85 -2.38 2.08 -4.52
N PRO A 86 -1.83 2.47 -5.68
CA PRO A 86 -2.55 2.43 -6.94
C PRO A 86 -2.68 0.99 -7.46
N THR A 87 -3.78 0.70 -8.13
CA THR A 87 -3.91 -0.47 -9.01
C THR A 87 -3.47 -0.06 -10.42
N HIS A 88 -2.43 -0.70 -10.94
CA HIS A 88 -1.92 -0.44 -12.29
C HIS A 88 -2.66 -1.25 -13.35
N ALA A 89 -2.53 -0.82 -14.60
CA ALA A 89 -3.14 -1.46 -15.77
C ALA A 89 -2.83 -2.96 -15.91
N SER A 90 -1.69 -3.42 -15.38
CA SER A 90 -1.27 -4.83 -15.43
C SER A 90 -1.97 -5.72 -14.40
N SER A 91 -2.81 -5.15 -13.53
CA SER A 91 -3.61 -5.90 -12.56
C SER A 91 -4.75 -6.66 -13.23
N ARG A 92 -4.95 -7.93 -12.84
CA ARG A 92 -6.03 -8.77 -13.38
C ARG A 92 -7.42 -8.49 -12.76
N VAL A 93 -7.48 -7.76 -11.65
CA VAL A 93 -8.72 -7.57 -10.86
C VAL A 93 -9.21 -6.11 -10.84
N GLY A 94 -8.42 -5.18 -11.37
CA GLY A 94 -8.78 -3.77 -11.46
C GLY A 94 -7.87 -2.97 -12.40
N GLY A 95 -7.07 -3.65 -13.22
CA GLY A 95 -6.28 -3.04 -14.28
C GLY A 95 -7.09 -2.90 -15.56
N LEU A 96 -6.39 -2.78 -16.69
CA LEU A 96 -7.06 -2.80 -17.99
C LEU A 96 -7.56 -4.23 -18.29
N PRO A 97 -8.72 -4.37 -18.96
CA PRO A 97 -9.23 -5.67 -19.39
C PRO A 97 -8.28 -6.41 -20.33
#